data_AF-A0A7W6ASB0-F1
#
_entry.id   AF-A0A7W6ASB0-F1
#
_cell.length_a   1.000
_cell.length_b   1.000
_cell.length_c   1.000
_cell.angle_alpha   90.00
_cell.angle_beta   90.00
_cell.angle_gamma   90.00
#
_symmetry.space_group_name_H-M   'P 1'
#
loop_
_entity.id
_entity.type
_entity.pdbx_description
1 polymer ?
#
loop_
_entity_poly.entity_id
_entity_poly.type
_entity_poly.pdbx_seq_one_letter_code
_entity_poly.pdbx_strand_id
1 'polypeptide(L)'
;MDPKLSEAIQQAAVHARRCAKTYKSGVNKDALPWRVIEVFDERVRGAVERDRRIEDERDRVLIAAVTLAEAPAEEEASVGMAREHLIDAIDFLEQAALRFGIPNGRRQSQ
;
A
#
# COMPACT_ATOMS: atom_id res chain seq x y z
N MET A 1 15.85 -6.96 10.38
CA MET A 1 14.44 -7.33 10.19
C MET A 1 14.35 -8.84 10.00
N ASP A 2 13.26 -9.47 10.44
CA ASP A 2 12.97 -10.89 10.19
C ASP A 2 12.81 -11.13 8.66
N PRO A 3 13.47 -12.12 8.05
CA PRO A 3 13.38 -12.39 6.61
C PRO A 3 11.95 -12.65 6.10
N LYS A 4 11.10 -13.32 6.87
CA LYS A 4 9.70 -13.58 6.48
C LYS A 4 8.88 -12.31 6.49
N LEU A 5 9.12 -11.42 7.45
CA LEU A 5 8.47 -10.11 7.49
C LEU A 5 8.91 -9.24 6.30
N SER A 6 10.21 -9.20 6.00
CA SER A 6 10.73 -8.48 4.83
C SER A 6 10.10 -8.99 3.54
N GLU A 7 9.99 -10.31 3.37
CA GLU A 7 9.34 -10.92 2.22
C GLU A 7 7.85 -10.55 2.13
N ALA A 8 7.12 -10.61 3.24
CA ALA A 8 5.71 -10.22 3.29
C ALA A 8 5.50 -8.75 2.88
N ILE A 9 6.38 -7.85 3.36
CA ILE A 9 6.36 -6.43 2.99
C ILE A 9 6.59 -6.25 1.48
N GLN A 10 7.61 -6.92 0.92
CA GLN A 10 7.91 -6.83 -0.52
C GLN A 10 6.76 -7.38 -1.37
N GLN A 11 6.16 -8.51 -0.98
CA GLN A 11 5.00 -9.09 -1.67
C GLN A 11 3.79 -8.15 -1.64
N ALA A 12 3.53 -7.50 -0.50
CA ALA A 12 2.48 -6.50 -0.37
C ALA A 12 2.72 -5.30 -1.30
N ALA A 13 3.95 -4.77 -1.33
CA ALA A 13 4.31 -3.65 -2.21
C ALA A 13 4.20 -4.01 -3.69
N VAL A 14 4.63 -5.21 -4.10
CA VAL A 14 4.46 -5.72 -5.47
C VAL A 14 2.98 -5.81 -5.84
N HIS A 15 2.14 -6.33 -4.94
CA HIS A 15 0.70 -6.40 -5.16
C HIS A 15 0.09 -4.99 -5.34
N ALA A 16 0.38 -4.07 -4.41
CA ALA A 16 -0.13 -2.72 -4.44
C ALA A 16 0.26 -1.98 -5.74
N ARG A 17 1.55 -2.06 -6.14
CA ARG A 17 2.03 -1.50 -7.42
C ARG A 17 1.31 -2.10 -8.63
N ARG A 18 1.03 -3.41 -8.61
CA ARG A 18 0.26 -4.06 -9.69
C ARG A 18 -1.16 -3.50 -9.76
N CYS A 19 -1.85 -3.38 -8.62
CA CYS A 19 -3.18 -2.78 -8.55
C CYS A 19 -3.17 -1.35 -9.12
N ALA A 20 -2.24 -0.52 -8.64
CA ALA A 20 -2.06 0.85 -9.14
C ALA A 20 -1.83 0.90 -10.65
N LYS A 21 -0.97 0.05 -11.22
CA LYS A 21 -0.66 0.01 -12.66
C LYS A 21 -1.81 -0.51 -13.53
N THR A 22 -2.57 -1.48 -13.04
CA THR A 22 -3.68 -2.07 -13.82
C THR A 22 -5.00 -1.34 -13.66
N TYR A 23 -5.08 -0.37 -12.74
CA TYR A 23 -6.29 0.39 -12.51
C TYR A 23 -6.68 1.23 -13.74
N LYS A 24 -7.96 1.12 -14.12
CA LYS A 24 -8.61 1.93 -15.15
C LYS A 24 -9.63 2.83 -14.45
N SER A 25 -9.47 4.14 -14.64
CA SER A 25 -10.37 5.16 -14.11
C SER A 25 -11.80 4.92 -14.59
N GLY A 26 -12.78 5.22 -13.72
CA GLY A 26 -14.21 5.18 -14.07
C GLY A 26 -14.91 3.82 -13.95
N VAL A 27 -14.19 2.70 -13.77
CA VAL A 27 -14.83 1.36 -13.73
C VAL A 27 -15.13 0.89 -12.30
N ASN A 28 -14.33 1.27 -11.29
CA ASN A 28 -14.55 0.83 -9.91
C ASN A 28 -13.81 1.73 -8.91
N LYS A 29 -14.37 2.91 -8.61
CA LYS A 29 -13.72 3.93 -7.76
C LYS A 29 -13.55 3.45 -6.32
N ASP A 30 -14.57 2.82 -5.76
CA ASP A 30 -14.60 2.44 -4.34
C ASP A 30 -13.72 1.24 -4.00
N ALA A 31 -13.33 0.42 -5.00
CA ALA A 31 -12.55 -0.79 -4.74
C ALA A 31 -11.04 -0.58 -4.68
N LEU A 32 -10.51 0.45 -5.36
CA LEU A 32 -9.06 0.62 -5.47
C LEU A 32 -8.38 0.84 -4.10
N PRO A 33 -8.86 1.75 -3.22
CA PRO A 33 -8.21 2.02 -1.94
C PRO A 33 -8.08 0.77 -1.08
N TRP A 34 -9.13 -0.04 -1.00
CA TRP A 34 -9.09 -1.29 -0.23
C TRP A 34 -8.16 -2.33 -0.83
N ARG A 35 -8.12 -2.43 -2.16
CA ARG A 35 -7.33 -3.45 -2.85
C ARG A 35 -5.83 -3.20 -2.78
N VAL A 36 -5.39 -1.93 -2.77
CA VAL A 36 -3.96 -1.62 -2.69
C VAL A 36 -3.35 -1.91 -1.31
N ILE A 37 -4.14 -1.87 -0.24
CA ILE A 37 -3.66 -2.16 1.13
C ILE A 37 -3.96 -3.58 1.60
N GLU A 38 -4.76 -4.36 0.87
CA GLU A 38 -5.31 -5.64 1.33
C GLU A 38 -4.23 -6.61 1.83
N VAL A 39 -3.22 -6.85 0.99
CA VAL A 39 -2.11 -7.76 1.32
C VAL A 39 -1.25 -7.22 2.46
N PHE A 40 -1.11 -5.90 2.56
CA PHE A 40 -0.38 -5.27 3.66
C PHE A 40 -1.10 -5.46 4.99
N ASP A 41 -2.41 -5.19 5.03
CA ASP A 41 -3.24 -5.33 6.22
C ASP A 41 -3.33 -6.80 6.69
N GLU A 42 -3.43 -7.74 5.75
CA GLU A 42 -3.48 -9.17 6.03
C GLU A 42 -2.16 -9.70 6.59
N ARG A 43 -1.03 -9.35 5.95
CA ARG A 43 0.26 -10.04 6.18
C ARG A 43 1.26 -9.27 7.01
N VAL A 44 1.19 -7.94 7.02
CA VAL A 44 2.19 -7.08 7.66
C VAL A 44 1.61 -6.42 8.89
N ARG A 45 0.44 -5.79 8.81
CA ARG A 45 -0.11 -4.95 9.89
C ARG A 45 -0.28 -5.69 11.22
N GLY A 46 -0.72 -6.96 11.19
CA GLY A 46 -0.81 -7.79 12.38
C GLY A 46 0.52 -8.38 12.84
N ALA A 47 1.52 -8.44 11.96
CA ALA A 47 2.84 -9.02 12.22
C ALA A 47 3.83 -8.00 12.82
N VAL A 48 3.51 -6.71 12.80
CA VAL A 48 4.35 -5.64 13.38
C VAL A 48 3.69 -4.97 14.59
N GLU A 49 4.50 -4.52 15.54
CA GLU A 49 4.04 -3.63 16.59
C GLU A 49 3.39 -2.38 15.98
N ARG A 50 2.38 -1.81 16.65
CA ARG A 50 1.72 -0.60 16.16
C ARG A 50 2.72 0.57 16.19
N ASP A 51 3.23 0.91 15.02
CA ASP A 51 4.09 2.08 14.80
C ASP A 51 3.31 3.15 14.04
N ARG A 52 3.21 4.34 14.64
CA ARG A 52 2.47 5.46 14.05
C ARG A 52 2.99 5.85 12.67
N ARG A 53 4.30 5.74 12.41
CA ARG A 53 4.89 6.13 11.11
C ARG A 53 4.44 5.18 10.00
N ILE A 54 4.25 3.90 10.33
CA ILE A 54 3.74 2.91 9.36
C ILE A 54 2.25 3.19 9.07
N GLU A 55 1.46 3.48 10.11
CA GLU A 55 0.05 3.82 9.94
C GLU A 55 -0.14 5.15 9.16
N ASP A 56 0.69 6.15 9.40
CA ASP A 56 0.67 7.43 8.66
C ASP A 56 0.95 7.21 7.15
N GLU A 57 1.93 6.37 6.80
CA GLU A 57 2.21 6.03 5.39
C GLU A 57 1.12 5.13 4.78
N ARG A 58 0.51 4.24 5.57
CA ARG A 58 -0.66 3.46 5.14
C ARG A 58 -1.84 4.38 4.77
N ASP A 59 -2.09 5.39 5.59
CA ASP A 59 -3.12 6.38 5.32
C ASP A 59 -2.78 7.23 4.09
N ARG A 60 -1.50 7.57 3.86
CA ARG A 60 -1.05 8.23 2.63
C ARG A 60 -1.36 7.38 1.39
N VAL A 61 -1.14 6.05 1.43
CA VAL A 61 -1.50 5.14 0.33
C VAL A 61 -3.01 5.15 0.08
N LEU A 62 -3.82 5.10 1.13
CA LEU A 62 -5.28 5.17 1.00
C LEU A 62 -5.74 6.48 0.35
N ILE A 63 -5.19 7.61 0.79
CA ILE A 63 -5.50 8.93 0.22
C ILE A 63 -5.08 8.98 -1.26
N ALA A 64 -3.85 8.56 -1.60
CA ALA A 64 -3.38 8.57 -2.98
C ALA A 64 -4.22 7.65 -3.88
N ALA A 65 -4.70 6.52 -3.36
CA ALA A 65 -5.58 5.62 -4.09
C ALA A 65 -6.95 6.23 -4.35
N VAL A 66 -7.52 6.95 -3.38
CA VAL A 66 -8.75 7.72 -3.59
C VAL A 66 -8.53 8.80 -4.65
N THR A 67 -7.43 9.55 -4.57
CA THR A 67 -7.08 10.57 -5.58
C THR A 67 -7.01 9.97 -6.99
N LEU A 68 -6.38 8.80 -7.17
CA LEU A 68 -6.36 8.12 -8.48
C LEU A 68 -7.76 7.64 -8.92
N ALA A 69 -8.57 7.15 -8.00
CA ALA A 69 -9.93 6.70 -8.29
C ALA A 69 -10.86 7.85 -8.70
N GLU A 70 -10.64 9.03 -8.12
CA GLU A 70 -11.43 10.23 -8.37
C GLU A 70 -10.94 11.06 -9.56
N ALA A 71 -9.69 10.84 -10.02
CA ALA A 71 -9.10 11.55 -11.15
C ALA A 71 -10.02 11.52 -12.40
N PRO A 72 -10.21 12.65 -13.10
CA PRO A 72 -11.02 12.71 -14.32
C PRO A 72 -10.49 11.73 -15.36
N ALA A 73 -11.34 10.80 -15.82
CA ALA A 73 -10.91 9.70 -16.68
C ALA A 73 -10.52 10.18 -18.09
N GLU A 74 -11.11 11.29 -18.51
CA GLU A 74 -10.86 12.01 -19.75
C GLU A 74 -9.53 12.78 -19.76
N GLU A 75 -8.91 13.00 -18.61
CA GLU A 75 -7.64 13.72 -18.48
C GLU A 75 -6.49 12.75 -18.17
N GLU A 76 -5.91 12.19 -19.24
CA GLU A 76 -4.85 11.17 -19.13
C GLU A 76 -3.63 11.66 -18.33
N ALA A 77 -3.29 12.96 -18.43
CA ALA A 77 -2.22 13.57 -17.65
C ALA A 77 -2.50 13.53 -16.13
N SER A 78 -3.72 13.86 -15.69
CA SER A 78 -4.09 13.79 -14.28
C SER A 78 -4.08 12.36 -13.76
N VAL A 79 -4.60 11.41 -14.54
CA VAL A 79 -4.57 9.97 -14.20
C VAL A 79 -3.12 9.47 -14.10
N GLY A 80 -2.24 9.90 -15.00
CA GLY A 80 -0.82 9.59 -14.97
C GLY A 80 -0.16 10.09 -13.68
N MET A 81 -0.30 11.38 -13.38
CA MET A 81 0.25 11.99 -12.16
C MET A 81 -0.29 11.36 -10.87
N ALA A 82 -1.59 11.10 -10.80
CA ALA A 82 -2.19 10.46 -9.63
C ALA A 82 -1.69 9.02 -9.44
N ARG A 83 -1.43 8.31 -10.54
CA ARG A 83 -0.87 6.96 -10.52
C ARG A 83 0.57 6.95 -10.05
N GLU A 84 1.39 7.86 -10.55
CA GLU A 84 2.78 8.04 -10.08
C GLU A 84 2.80 8.35 -8.59
N HIS A 85 1.95 9.27 -8.14
CA HIS A 85 1.85 9.62 -6.72
C HIS A 85 1.46 8.44 -5.83
N LEU A 86 0.53 7.58 -6.29
CA LEU A 86 0.17 6.36 -5.59
C LEU A 86 1.35 5.37 -5.53
N ILE A 87 2.11 5.22 -6.61
CA ILE A 87 3.29 4.35 -6.64
C ILE A 87 4.34 4.85 -5.63
N ASP A 88 4.60 6.16 -5.59
CA ASP A 88 5.52 6.75 -4.60
C ASP A 88 5.06 6.49 -3.16
N ALA A 89 3.76 6.67 -2.88
CA ALA A 89 3.20 6.39 -1.56
C ALA A 89 3.37 4.91 -1.15
N ILE A 90 3.20 3.98 -2.09
CA ILE A 90 3.43 2.54 -1.85
C ILE A 90 4.90 2.28 -1.54
N ASP A 91 5.83 2.90 -2.28
CA ASP A 91 7.26 2.75 -2.07
C ASP A 91 7.71 3.34 -0.72
N PHE A 92 7.10 4.45 -0.29
CA PHE A 92 7.33 5.01 1.05
C PHE A 92 6.79 4.11 2.16
N LEU A 93 5.60 3.51 1.99
CA LEU A 93 5.07 2.54 2.95
C LEU A 93 5.98 1.31 3.07
N GLU A 94 6.46 0.78 1.94
CA GLU A 94 7.42 -0.33 1.92
C GLU A 94 8.68 0.04 2.71
N GLN A 95 9.27 1.20 2.44
CA GLN A 95 10.47 1.68 3.14
C GLN A 95 10.22 1.91 4.64
N ALA A 96 9.09 2.51 5.00
CA ALA A 96 8.72 2.75 6.39
C ALA A 96 8.53 1.44 7.15
N ALA A 97 7.84 0.46 6.54
CA ALA A 97 7.66 -0.86 7.12
C ALA A 97 9.00 -1.58 7.27
N LEU A 98 9.90 -1.53 6.28
CA LEU A 98 11.24 -2.13 6.35
C LEU A 98 12.16 -1.48 7.39
N ARG A 99 11.99 -0.17 7.64
CA ARG A 99 12.83 0.59 8.57
C ARG A 99 12.33 0.55 10.01
N PHE A 100 11.01 0.59 10.20
CA PHE A 100 10.38 0.77 11.50
C PHE A 100 9.58 -0.44 11.97
N GLY A 101 9.36 -1.44 11.10
CA GLY A 101 8.64 -2.66 11.45
C GLY A 101 9.36 -3.48 12.51
N ILE A 102 8.85 -3.44 13.73
CA ILE A 102 9.29 -4.31 14.82
C ILE A 102 8.36 -5.53 14.82
N PRO A 103 8.86 -6.77 14.61
CA PRO A 103 8.02 -7.95 14.64
C PRO A 103 7.29 -8.07 15.98
N ASN A 104 5.97 -8.29 15.95
CA ASN A 104 5.21 -8.62 17.15
C ASN A 104 5.74 -9.93 17.73
N GLY A 105 6.23 -9.91 18.97
CA GLY A 105 6.72 -11.10 19.68
C GLY A 105 5.66 -12.18 19.99
N ARG A 106 4.41 -12.00 19.52
CA ARG A 106 3.41 -13.07 19.52
C ARG A 106 3.84 -14.08 18.47
N ARG A 107 4.47 -15.18 18.93
CA ARG A 107 4.73 -16.39 18.13
C ARG A 107 3.58 -16.60 17.15
N GLN A 108 3.84 -16.43 15.86
CA GLN A 108 2.98 -17.00 14.83
C GLN A 108 3.15 -18.52 14.96
N SER A 109 2.17 -19.17 15.58
CA SER A 109 2.09 -20.62 15.65
C SER A 109 2.12 -21.16 14.22
N GLN A 110 3.08 -22.04 13.97
CA GLN A 110 3.25 -22.80 12.73
C GLN A 110 2.04 -23.69 12.45
#